data_AF-A0A7S0R3M9-F1
#
_entry.id   AF-A0A7S0R3M9-F1
#
_cell.length_a   1.000
_cell.length_b   1.000
_cell.length_c   1.000
_cell.angle_alpha   90.00
_cell.angle_beta   90.00
_cell.angle_gamma   90.00
#
_symmetry.space_group_name_H-M   'P 1'
#
loop_
_entity.id
_entity.type
_entity.pdbx_description
1 polymer ?
#
loop_
_entity_poly.entity_id
_entity_poly.type
_entity_poly.pdbx_seq_one_letter_code
_entity_poly.pdbx_strand_id
1 'polypeptide(L)'
;EAALICPMFGYEDVADYYGHASCAAGLPAVAVPLLCVNAADDPIAVADGVPYEVFGESEHLALAVTASGGHLGWCDSGDSGACAWVETAALDFIGHALDFCASGHPTSGALTTSTSICR
;
A
#
# COMPACT_ATOMS: atom_id res chain seq x y z
N GLU A 1 -19.29 -16.40 5.12
CA GLU A 1 -19.02 -15.09 5.73
C GLU A 1 -20.16 -14.09 5.48
N ALA A 2 -20.58 -13.91 4.22
CA ALA A 2 -21.76 -13.13 3.81
C ALA A 2 -22.99 -13.22 4.74
N ALA A 3 -23.44 -14.44 5.02
CA ALA A 3 -24.68 -14.70 5.77
C ALA A 3 -24.64 -14.28 7.25
N LEU A 4 -23.45 -13.93 7.77
CA LEU A 4 -23.28 -13.42 9.13
C LEU A 4 -22.90 -11.94 9.12
N ILE A 5 -21.85 -11.59 8.37
CA ILE A 5 -21.29 -10.23 8.35
C ILE A 5 -22.31 -9.22 7.82
N CYS A 6 -22.95 -9.52 6.69
CA CYS A 6 -23.88 -8.60 6.04
C CYS A 6 -25.08 -8.25 6.94
N PRO A 7 -25.86 -9.21 7.49
CA PRO A 7 -26.96 -8.86 8.38
C PRO A 7 -26.52 -8.30 9.74
N MET A 8 -25.34 -8.68 10.25
CA MET A 8 -24.84 -8.18 11.54
C MET A 8 -24.44 -6.71 11.48
N PHE A 9 -23.85 -6.28 10.36
CA PHE A 9 -23.32 -4.93 10.17
C PHE A 9 -24.14 -4.07 9.20
N GLY A 10 -25.25 -4.60 8.67
CA GLY A 10 -26.19 -3.86 7.83
C GLY A 10 -25.74 -3.67 6.38
N TYR A 11 -24.86 -4.53 5.86
CA TYR A 11 -24.50 -4.52 4.44
C TYR A 11 -25.54 -5.25 3.60
N GLU A 12 -25.80 -4.76 2.39
CA GLU A 12 -26.78 -5.34 1.46
C GLU A 12 -26.34 -6.73 0.98
N ASP A 13 -25.06 -6.84 0.62
CA ASP A 13 -24.45 -8.08 0.17
C ASP A 13 -22.93 -8.10 0.45
N VAL A 14 -22.25 -9.10 -0.11
CA VAL A 14 -20.80 -9.27 0.03
C VAL A 14 -20.03 -8.19 -0.71
N ALA A 15 -20.54 -7.74 -1.84
CA ALA A 15 -19.89 -6.71 -2.64
C ALA A 15 -19.94 -5.36 -1.93
N ASP A 16 -21.06 -5.03 -1.30
CA ASP A 16 -21.22 -3.84 -0.45
C ASP A 16 -20.25 -3.88 0.75
N TYR A 17 -20.13 -5.04 1.41
CA TYR A 17 -19.16 -5.23 2.49
C TYR A 17 -17.71 -5.01 2.00
N TYR A 18 -17.27 -5.69 0.94
CA TYR A 18 -15.89 -5.54 0.45
C TYR A 18 -15.64 -4.18 -0.20
N GLY A 19 -16.65 -3.55 -0.80
CA GLY A 19 -16.56 -2.19 -1.33
C GLY A 19 -16.25 -1.18 -0.23
N HIS A 20 -16.89 -1.30 0.93
CA HIS A 20 -16.61 -0.47 2.09
C HIS A 20 -15.31 -0.84 2.83
N ALA A 21 -15.00 -2.13 2.93
CA ALA A 21 -13.80 -2.59 3.63
C ALA A 21 -12.50 -2.40 2.83
N SER A 22 -12.59 -2.27 1.50
CA SER A 22 -11.43 -2.12 0.62
C SER A 22 -10.80 -0.73 0.75
N CYS A 23 -9.47 -0.69 0.81
CA CYS A 23 -8.70 0.54 0.74
C CYS A 23 -8.58 1.10 -0.68
N ALA A 24 -8.95 0.34 -1.72
CA ALA A 24 -8.74 0.70 -3.12
C ALA A 24 -9.37 2.05 -3.49
N ALA A 25 -10.56 2.35 -2.99
CA ALA A 25 -11.25 3.61 -3.24
C ALA A 25 -10.53 4.84 -2.62
N GLY A 26 -9.69 4.63 -1.62
CA GLY A 26 -8.91 5.68 -0.97
C GLY A 26 -7.57 5.97 -1.65
N LEU A 27 -7.06 5.07 -2.50
CA LEU A 27 -5.75 5.23 -3.15
C LEU A 27 -5.62 6.52 -3.98
N PRO A 28 -6.64 6.95 -4.77
CA PRO A 28 -6.55 8.21 -5.51
C PRO A 28 -6.40 9.46 -4.64
N ALA A 29 -6.75 9.40 -3.35
CA ALA A 29 -6.65 10.52 -2.42
C ALA A 29 -5.30 10.56 -1.67
N VAL A 30 -4.41 9.59 -1.90
CA VAL A 30 -3.09 9.54 -1.26
C VAL A 30 -2.24 10.71 -1.77
N ALA A 31 -1.86 11.58 -0.84
CA ALA A 31 -1.13 12.83 -1.12
C ALA A 31 0.34 12.82 -0.66
N VAL A 32 0.83 11.65 -0.22
CA VAL A 32 2.22 11.42 0.20
C VAL A 32 2.73 10.16 -0.47
N PRO A 33 4.04 10.03 -0.72
CA PRO A 33 4.59 8.82 -1.33
C PRO A 33 4.18 7.56 -0.57
N LEU A 34 3.57 6.61 -1.29
CA LEU A 34 3.13 5.31 -0.79
C LEU A 34 3.70 4.20 -1.66
N LEU A 35 4.44 3.30 -1.04
CA LEU A 35 4.89 2.05 -1.65
C LEU A 35 3.95 0.91 -1.24
N CYS A 36 3.36 0.25 -2.22
CA CYS A 36 2.65 -1.01 -2.07
C CYS A 36 3.51 -2.14 -2.62
N VAL A 37 3.62 -3.26 -1.88
CA VAL A 37 4.37 -4.43 -2.30
C VAL A 37 3.44 -5.63 -2.28
N ASN A 38 3.41 -6.42 -3.35
CA ASN A 38 2.60 -7.63 -3.46
C ASN A 38 3.38 -8.78 -4.10
N ALA A 39 3.09 -10.03 -3.73
CA ALA A 39 3.64 -11.20 -4.38
C ALA A 39 2.57 -11.88 -5.24
N ALA A 40 2.92 -12.24 -6.48
CA ALA A 40 1.99 -12.88 -7.40
C ALA A 40 1.55 -14.28 -6.94
N ASP A 41 2.35 -14.93 -6.10
CA ASP A 41 2.08 -16.24 -5.49
C ASP A 41 1.45 -16.15 -4.09
N ASP A 42 1.03 -14.96 -3.64
CA ASP A 42 0.37 -14.78 -2.33
C ASP A 42 -1.02 -15.47 -2.32
N PRO A 43 -1.25 -16.46 -1.45
CA PRO A 43 -2.52 -17.19 -1.39
C PRO A 43 -3.64 -16.42 -0.66
N ILE A 44 -3.33 -15.29 -0.02
CA ILE A 44 -4.25 -14.46 0.76
C ILE A 44 -4.51 -13.13 0.05
N ALA A 45 -3.45 -12.37 -0.27
CA ALA A 45 -3.53 -11.15 -1.06
C ALA A 45 -3.30 -11.46 -2.55
N VAL A 46 -4.25 -12.18 -3.14
CA VAL A 46 -4.14 -12.66 -4.52
C VAL A 46 -3.91 -11.51 -5.50
N ALA A 47 -3.07 -11.76 -6.51
CA ALA A 47 -2.66 -10.75 -7.49
C ALA A 47 -3.85 -10.05 -8.19
N ASP A 48 -4.94 -10.78 -8.44
CA ASP A 48 -6.17 -10.26 -9.08
C ASP A 48 -6.92 -9.25 -8.20
N GLY A 49 -6.65 -9.21 -6.90
CA GLY A 49 -7.23 -8.26 -5.96
C GLY A 49 -6.52 -6.91 -5.93
N VAL A 50 -5.37 -6.77 -6.60
CA VAL A 50 -4.60 -5.53 -6.64
C VAL A 50 -5.22 -4.57 -7.66
N PRO A 51 -5.53 -3.31 -7.29
CA PRO A 51 -6.13 -2.34 -8.22
C PRO A 51 -5.03 -1.70 -9.08
N TYR A 52 -4.54 -2.40 -10.09
CA TYR A 52 -3.40 -1.94 -10.92
C TYR A 52 -3.64 -0.60 -11.61
N GLU A 53 -4.90 -0.32 -11.98
CA GLU A 53 -5.29 0.84 -12.76
C GLU A 53 -4.99 2.15 -12.03
N VAL A 54 -5.09 2.20 -10.70
CA VAL A 54 -4.89 3.44 -9.93
C VAL A 54 -3.42 3.84 -9.79
N PHE A 55 -2.48 2.90 -9.93
CA PHE A 55 -1.04 3.17 -9.77
C PHE A 55 -0.44 3.92 -10.97
N GLY A 56 -1.19 4.11 -12.05
CA GLY A 56 -0.81 4.97 -13.18
C GLY A 56 -1.32 6.41 -13.08
N GLU A 57 -2.20 6.70 -12.12
CA GLU A 57 -2.93 7.98 -12.05
C GLU A 57 -2.33 8.99 -11.08
N SER A 58 -1.42 8.56 -10.19
CA SER A 58 -0.81 9.40 -9.16
C SER A 58 0.70 9.21 -9.10
N GLU A 59 1.43 10.33 -9.03
CA GLU A 59 2.89 10.33 -8.81
C GLU A 59 3.29 9.90 -7.38
N HIS A 60 2.32 9.89 -6.45
CA HIS A 60 2.55 9.49 -5.06
C HIS A 60 2.43 7.97 -4.86
N LEU A 61 1.94 7.22 -5.85
CA LEU A 61 1.71 5.79 -5.72
C LEU A 61 2.78 4.99 -6.45
N ALA A 62 3.38 4.02 -5.75
CA ALA A 62 4.28 3.05 -6.33
C ALA A 62 3.83 1.63 -5.98
N LEU A 63 3.82 0.72 -6.97
CA LEU A 63 3.50 -0.68 -6.78
C LEU A 63 4.67 -1.56 -7.24
N ALA A 64 5.15 -2.42 -6.34
CA ALA A 64 6.12 -3.47 -6.63
C ALA A 64 5.43 -4.83 -6.57
N VAL A 65 5.29 -5.51 -7.71
CA VAL A 65 4.79 -6.89 -7.76
C VAL A 65 5.92 -7.85 -8.10
N THR A 66 6.15 -8.84 -7.25
CA THR A 66 7.15 -9.89 -7.49
C THR A 66 6.49 -11.16 -8.02
N ALA A 67 7.27 -12.00 -8.70
CA ALA A 67 6.80 -13.32 -9.15
C ALA A 67 6.57 -14.28 -7.98
N SER A 68 7.40 -14.21 -6.94
CA SER A 68 7.30 -15.04 -5.75
C SER A 68 7.60 -14.27 -4.49
N GLY A 69 7.12 -14.77 -3.36
CA GLY A 69 7.35 -14.21 -2.03
C GLY A 69 6.38 -14.69 -0.97
N GLY A 70 5.20 -15.16 -1.40
CA GLY A 70 4.11 -15.57 -0.53
C GLY A 70 3.59 -14.42 0.34
N HIS A 71 2.74 -14.76 1.30
CA HIS A 71 2.08 -13.77 2.17
C HIS A 71 2.98 -13.19 3.26
N LEU A 72 3.98 -13.95 3.72
CA LEU A 72 4.74 -13.64 4.93
C LEU A 72 6.16 -13.14 4.66
N GLY A 73 6.43 -12.63 3.47
CA GLY A 73 7.54 -11.69 3.35
C GLY A 73 8.77 -12.18 2.59
N TRP A 74 8.61 -12.90 1.47
CA TRP A 74 9.72 -13.17 0.55
C TRP A 74 10.93 -13.84 1.18
N CYS A 75 10.66 -14.86 1.99
CA CYS A 75 11.71 -15.65 2.62
C CYS A 75 12.35 -16.60 1.62
N ASP A 76 13.65 -16.42 1.36
CA ASP A 76 14.42 -17.36 0.56
C ASP A 76 14.72 -18.63 1.38
N SER A 77 14.66 -19.78 0.72
CA SER A 77 14.83 -21.10 1.33
C SER A 77 16.30 -21.53 1.50
N GLY A 78 17.25 -20.63 1.21
CA GLY A 78 18.65 -20.98 0.96
C GLY A 78 19.66 -20.68 2.07
N ASP A 79 19.60 -19.54 2.76
CA ASP A 79 20.65 -19.18 3.74
C ASP A 79 20.16 -18.21 4.83
N SER A 80 20.24 -18.64 6.08
CA SER A 80 20.37 -17.81 7.30
C SER A 80 19.34 -16.69 7.56
N GLY A 81 18.05 -16.90 7.27
CA GLY A 81 16.97 -16.19 7.97
C GLY A 81 16.82 -14.69 7.70
N ALA A 82 17.37 -14.18 6.61
CA ALA A 82 17.18 -12.79 6.19
C ALA A 82 16.14 -12.74 5.04
N CYS A 83 14.86 -12.75 5.39
CA CYS A 83 13.82 -12.15 4.54
C CYS A 83 13.99 -10.64 4.73
N ALA A 84 14.86 -10.01 3.93
CA ALA A 84 15.35 -8.65 4.18
C ALA A 84 15.26 -7.69 2.98
N TRP A 85 14.84 -8.19 1.81
CA TRP A 85 14.83 -7.35 0.61
C TRP A 85 13.71 -6.31 0.68
N VAL A 86 12.53 -6.66 1.22
CA VAL A 86 11.43 -5.69 1.37
C VAL A 86 11.79 -4.61 2.38
N GLU A 87 12.50 -4.97 3.43
CA GLU A 87 13.03 -4.06 4.43
C GLU A 87 14.02 -3.09 3.80
N THR A 88 14.93 -3.60 2.95
CA THR A 88 15.88 -2.78 2.20
C THR A 88 15.16 -1.85 1.23
N ALA A 89 14.21 -2.37 0.45
CA ALA A 89 13.40 -1.60 -0.49
C ALA A 89 12.54 -0.54 0.22
N ALA A 90 12.00 -0.85 1.39
CA ALA A 90 11.25 0.10 2.21
C ALA A 90 12.15 1.24 2.72
N LEU A 91 13.36 0.93 3.18
CA LEU A 91 14.33 1.95 3.61
C LEU A 91 14.77 2.85 2.45
N ASP A 92 15.09 2.26 1.29
CA ASP A 92 15.44 3.02 0.08
C ASP A 92 14.27 3.90 -0.36
N PHE A 93 13.05 3.38 -0.34
CA PHE A 93 11.85 4.12 -0.64
C PHE A 93 11.64 5.30 0.33
N ILE A 94 11.83 5.10 1.63
CA ILE A 94 11.72 6.18 2.62
C ILE A 94 12.73 7.29 2.31
N GLY A 95 13.98 6.95 1.98
CA GLY A 95 14.99 7.93 1.58
C GLY A 95 14.53 8.77 0.39
N HIS A 96 14.08 8.11 -0.68
CA HIS A 96 13.57 8.78 -1.88
C HIS A 96 12.27 9.56 -1.63
N ALA A 97 11.38 9.08 -0.76
CA ALA A 97 10.16 9.76 -0.39
C ALA A 97 10.45 11.06 0.35
N LEU A 98 11.46 11.09 1.22
CA LEU A 98 11.90 12.31 1.91
C LEU A 98 12.47 13.33 0.92
N ASP A 99 13.31 12.88 -0.01
CA ASP A 99 13.86 13.74 -1.07
C ASP A 99 12.74 14.28 -1.99
N PHE A 100 11.78 13.43 -2.35
CA PHE A 100 10.60 13.82 -3.13
C PHE A 100 9.77 14.89 -2.41
N CYS A 101 9.48 14.71 -1.12
CA CYS A 101 8.79 15.70 -0.31
C CYS A 101 9.58 17.02 -0.20
N ALA A 102 10.92 16.94 -0.05
CA ALA A 102 11.79 18.10 0.06
C ALA A 102 11.88 18.90 -1.27
N SER A 103 11.67 18.25 -2.41
CA SER A 103 11.71 18.88 -3.74
C SER A 103 10.53 19.82 -4.04
N GLY A 104 9.54 19.90 -3.15
CA GLY A 104 8.40 20.82 -3.27
C GLY A 104 7.31 20.36 -4.25
N HIS A 105 7.24 19.06 -4.55
CA HIS A 105 6.09 18.49 -5.27
C HIS A 105 4.80 18.72 -4.45
N PRO A 106 3.70 19.10 -5.11
CA PRO A 106 2.46 19.44 -4.42
C PRO A 106 1.89 18.19 -3.74
N THR A 107 1.95 18.14 -2.41
CA THR A 107 1.07 17.26 -1.65
C THR A 107 -0.34 17.84 -1.79
N SER A 108 -1.26 17.08 -2.38
CA SER A 108 -2.65 17.52 -2.66
C SER A 108 -3.48 17.89 -1.40
N GLY A 109 -2.85 17.92 -0.22
CA GLY A 109 -3.48 18.24 1.05
C GLY A 109 -2.57 19.06 1.97
N ALA A 110 -2.04 20.19 1.48
CA ALA A 110 -1.39 21.19 2.33
C ALA A 110 -2.36 21.72 3.42
N LEU A 111 -2.49 20.99 4.52
CA LEU A 111 -2.71 21.58 5.83
C LEU A 111 -1.38 22.22 6.23
N THR A 112 -1.34 23.53 6.02
CA THR A 112 -0.27 24.42 6.48
C THR A 112 -0.23 24.41 8.00
N THR A 113 0.46 23.45 8.62
CA THR A 113 0.97 23.65 9.99
C THR A 113 2.43 24.04 9.89
N SER A 114 2.61 25.35 9.66
CA SER A 114 3.80 26.07 10.10
C SER A 114 3.99 25.83 11.60
N THR A 115 4.96 25.02 11.96
CA THR A 115 5.60 25.16 13.27
C THR A 115 7.10 25.05 13.08
N SER A 116 7.73 26.22 13.02
CA SER A 116 9.12 26.38 13.43
C SER A 116 9.28 25.82 14.84
N ILE A 117 10.14 24.84 15.04
CA ILE A 117 10.88 24.72 16.29
C ILE A 117 12.35 24.91 15.95
N CYS A 118 12.75 26.18 15.96
CA CYS A 118 14.08 26.53 16.43
C CYS A 118 14.10 26.32 17.94
N ARG A 119 14.87 25.34 18.42
CA ARG A 119 15.92 25.47 19.45
C ARG A 119 16.50 24.12 19.79
#